data_AF-A0A916K5L2-F1
#
_entry.id   AF-A0A916K5L2-F1
#
_cell.length_a   1.000
_cell.length_b   1.000
_cell.length_c   1.000
_cell.angle_alpha   90.00
_cell.angle_beta   90.00
_cell.angle_gamma   90.00
#
_symmetry.space_group_name_H-M   'P 1'
#
loop_
_entity.id
_entity.type
_entity.pdbx_description
1 polymer ?
#
loop_
_entity_poly.entity_id
_entity_poly.type
_entity_poly.pdbx_seq_one_letter_code
_entity_poly.pdbx_strand_id
1 'polypeptide(L)'
;MYDDGMLSIIDMLPFVKNRSYVVEFICERYDILLNAMPLQLRHDIPATAFWFIILAILSILLLAYTFWRKKDLKLVAFYLFMTTLAYMLDFVIFLCFRSYEYYPRIWDIPWYDQAFGTYLSQGFYVPVVAVFIAAFHLGFAWMVFFSVMFMGIEYLFIALGIYKLNWWNPVYTLVGVCIFFYIGKVWIKWLMQASSRLVRIITLQCASYGLQAHFFAVPLMFDLFRITCGFFSEPARDSLFTLILILQAQSLIIAVVCFYRFHWAILASIPLLLFGGELLLIHLSILHLEHFRGLYMLLAANIVAVVFCYYFNRILSDVRK
;
A
#
# COMPACT_ATOMS: atom_id res chain seq x y z
N MET A 1 -12.64 -0.58 44.11
CA MET A 1 -13.67 0.45 43.95
C MET A 1 -13.35 1.17 42.64
N TYR A 2 -14.25 1.05 41.68
CA TYR A 2 -14.16 1.55 40.30
C TYR A 2 -14.28 3.07 40.23
N ASP A 3 -13.52 3.71 39.34
CA ASP A 3 -13.99 4.62 38.25
C ASP A 3 -12.72 5.15 37.53
N ASP A 4 -12.39 4.69 36.32
CA ASP A 4 -12.90 5.11 34.99
C ASP A 4 -12.74 6.61 34.68
N GLY A 5 -11.74 6.89 33.85
CA GLY A 5 -11.55 8.15 33.15
C GLY A 5 -11.14 7.84 31.71
N MET A 6 -12.12 7.46 30.89
CA MET A 6 -12.00 7.37 29.44
C MET A 6 -11.39 8.66 28.89
N LEU A 7 -10.21 8.56 28.27
CA LEU A 7 -9.73 9.54 27.30
C LEU A 7 -10.73 9.56 26.14
N SER A 8 -11.57 10.59 26.11
CA SER A 8 -12.55 10.76 25.06
C SER A 8 -11.83 11.16 23.75
N ILE A 9 -12.39 10.75 22.62
CA ILE A 9 -11.93 11.08 21.26
C ILE A 9 -11.82 12.61 21.02
N ILE A 10 -12.35 13.44 21.93
CA ILE A 10 -12.24 14.90 21.92
C ILE A 10 -10.80 15.37 22.19
N ASP A 11 -9.99 14.60 22.93
CA ASP A 11 -8.60 14.97 23.26
C ASP A 11 -7.62 14.80 22.10
N MET A 12 -8.07 14.26 20.95
CA MET A 12 -7.29 14.21 19.70
C MET A 12 -7.52 15.44 18.79
N LEU A 13 -8.44 16.34 19.15
CA LEU A 13 -8.66 17.59 18.43
C LEU A 13 -7.81 18.70 19.08
N PRO A 14 -7.14 19.57 18.30
CA PRO A 14 -6.19 20.56 18.83
C PRO A 14 -6.87 21.77 19.48
N PHE A 15 -8.09 21.60 19.99
CA PHE A 15 -8.88 22.65 20.62
C PHE A 15 -8.66 22.62 22.13
N VAL A 16 -7.81 23.53 22.59
CA VAL A 16 -7.61 23.87 24.00
C VAL A 16 -8.81 24.70 24.44
N LYS A 17 -9.53 24.21 25.45
CA LYS A 17 -10.65 24.90 26.10
C LYS A 17 -10.20 26.32 26.54
N ASN A 18 -10.98 27.34 26.23
CA ASN A 18 -10.74 28.76 26.54
C ASN A 18 -9.61 29.48 25.78
N ARG A 19 -9.18 29.00 24.60
CA ARG A 19 -8.44 29.83 23.64
C ARG A 19 -9.33 30.34 22.52
N SER A 20 -9.16 31.60 22.14
CA SER A 20 -9.76 32.18 20.94
C SER A 20 -9.01 31.65 19.72
N TYR A 21 -9.73 30.98 18.82
CA TYR A 21 -9.21 30.54 17.54
C TYR A 21 -9.72 31.49 16.46
N VAL A 22 -8.81 32.01 15.65
CA VAL A 22 -9.17 32.74 14.44
C VAL A 22 -9.27 31.70 13.33
N VAL A 23 -10.50 31.39 12.93
CA VAL A 23 -10.77 30.61 11.71
C VAL A 23 -10.99 31.63 10.60
N GLU A 24 -9.95 31.91 9.83
CA GLU A 24 -10.06 32.74 8.63
C GLU A 24 -10.63 31.89 7.50
N PHE A 25 -11.84 32.23 7.07
CA PHE A 25 -12.41 31.73 5.84
C PHE A 25 -12.01 32.67 4.72
N ILE A 26 -10.92 32.37 4.02
CA ILE A 26 -10.54 33.09 2.81
C ILE A 26 -11.44 32.58 1.69
N CYS A 27 -12.44 33.39 1.32
CA CYS A 27 -13.34 33.11 0.21
C CYS A 27 -12.51 33.04 -1.07
N GLU A 28 -12.24 31.80 -1.54
CA GLU A 28 -11.52 31.31 -2.74
C GLU A 28 -10.52 30.18 -2.42
N ARG A 29 -10.19 29.94 -1.14
CA ARG A 29 -9.30 28.87 -0.70
C ARG A 29 -9.66 28.42 0.72
N TYR A 30 -10.25 27.25 0.89
CA TYR A 30 -10.27 26.60 2.20
C TYR A 30 -8.94 25.88 2.41
N ASP A 31 -7.88 26.65 2.65
CA ASP A 31 -6.73 26.11 3.37
C ASP A 31 -7.23 25.79 4.79
N ILE A 32 -7.65 24.55 5.03
CA ILE A 32 -7.90 24.08 6.40
C ILE A 32 -6.52 23.99 7.06
N LEU A 33 -6.07 25.12 7.60
CA LEU A 33 -4.89 25.26 8.43
C LEU A 33 -5.11 24.58 9.78
N LEU A 34 -5.15 23.25 9.77
CA LEU A 34 -4.96 22.45 10.98
C LEU A 34 -3.46 22.50 11.31
N ASN A 35 -3.06 23.47 12.14
CA ASN A 35 -1.69 23.67 12.59
C ASN A 35 -0.67 23.77 11.43
N ALA A 36 -0.79 24.81 10.59
CA ALA A 36 0.23 25.16 9.58
C ALA A 36 0.43 24.14 8.43
N MET A 37 -0.58 23.36 8.05
CA MET A 37 -0.52 22.51 6.85
C MET A 37 -1.66 22.81 5.86
N PRO A 38 -1.35 23.11 4.58
CA PRO A 38 -2.35 23.08 3.53
C PRO A 38 -2.64 21.62 3.17
N LEU A 39 -3.85 21.13 3.48
CA LEU A 39 -4.34 19.87 2.97
C LEU A 39 -4.60 20.04 1.45
N GLN A 40 -3.76 19.46 0.60
CA GLN A 40 -3.83 19.64 -0.86
C GLN A 40 -4.90 18.74 -1.51
N LEU A 41 -6.16 18.91 -1.09
CA LEU A 41 -7.30 18.35 -1.80
C LEU A 41 -7.77 19.35 -2.84
N ARG A 42 -8.13 18.83 -4.01
CA ARG A 42 -8.83 19.63 -5.01
C ARG A 42 -10.18 20.11 -4.45
N HIS A 43 -10.53 21.38 -4.71
CA HIS A 43 -11.72 22.07 -4.19
C HIS A 43 -13.03 21.27 -4.36
N ASP A 44 -13.14 20.52 -5.46
CA ASP A 44 -14.26 19.62 -5.72
C ASP A 44 -13.69 18.23 -6.06
N ILE A 45 -14.20 17.16 -5.42
CA ILE A 45 -13.93 15.79 -5.86
C ILE A 45 -14.56 15.65 -7.25
N PRO A 46 -13.76 15.56 -8.32
CA PRO A 46 -14.33 15.58 -9.66
C PRO A 46 -15.09 14.29 -9.93
N ALA A 47 -16.09 14.37 -10.80
CA ALA A 47 -16.85 13.20 -11.26
C ALA A 47 -15.94 12.08 -11.84
N THR A 48 -14.69 12.38 -12.18
CA THR A 48 -13.68 11.40 -12.59
C THR A 48 -13.27 10.45 -11.46
N ALA A 49 -13.14 10.96 -10.22
CA ALA A 49 -12.75 10.16 -9.05
C ALA A 49 -13.78 9.08 -8.70
N PHE A 50 -15.05 9.32 -9.04
CA PHE A 50 -16.15 8.38 -8.82
C PHE A 50 -15.85 6.98 -9.38
N TRP A 51 -15.28 6.90 -10.58
CA TRP A 51 -14.96 5.63 -11.25
C TRP A 51 -13.91 4.81 -10.50
N PHE A 52 -12.93 5.48 -9.91
CA PHE A 52 -11.91 4.84 -9.09
C PHE A 52 -12.47 4.39 -7.74
N ILE A 53 -13.27 5.25 -7.10
CA ILE A 53 -13.83 4.97 -5.77
C ILE A 53 -14.84 3.82 -5.84
N ILE A 54 -15.73 3.77 -6.84
CA ILE A 54 -16.69 2.69 -6.96
C ILE A 54 -16.00 1.34 -7.19
N LEU A 55 -14.95 1.30 -8.01
CA LEU A 55 -14.18 0.08 -8.24
C LEU A 55 -13.43 -0.37 -6.97
N ALA A 56 -12.95 0.58 -6.16
CA ALA A 56 -12.33 0.29 -4.87
C ALA A 56 -13.34 -0.29 -3.88
N ILE A 57 -14.54 0.31 -3.78
CA ILE A 57 -15.62 -0.20 -2.92
C ILE A 57 -16.02 -1.60 -3.33
N LEU A 58 -16.25 -1.86 -4.62
CA LEU A 58 -16.58 -3.19 -5.13
C LEU A 58 -15.49 -4.22 -4.82
N SER A 59 -14.22 -3.83 -4.93
CA SER A 59 -13.08 -4.67 -4.58
C SER A 59 -13.05 -4.97 -3.07
N ILE A 60 -13.24 -3.97 -2.21
CA ILE A 60 -13.29 -4.17 -0.76
C ILE A 60 -14.44 -5.10 -0.38
N LEU A 61 -15.62 -4.94 -0.98
CA LEU A 61 -16.76 -5.82 -0.76
C LEU A 61 -16.46 -7.26 -1.19
N LEU A 62 -15.82 -7.47 -2.35
CA LEU A 62 -15.41 -8.79 -2.82
C LEU A 62 -14.36 -9.44 -1.91
N LEU A 63 -13.40 -8.66 -1.41
CA LEU A 63 -12.39 -9.13 -0.46
C LEU A 63 -13.04 -9.54 0.87
N ALA A 64 -13.92 -8.69 1.41
CA ALA A 64 -14.66 -8.95 2.64
C ALA A 64 -15.53 -10.21 2.50
N TYR A 65 -16.23 -10.35 1.37
CA TYR A 65 -16.97 -11.58 1.04
C TYR A 65 -16.06 -12.80 1.02
N THR A 66 -14.89 -12.71 0.37
CA THR A 66 -13.93 -13.81 0.26
C THR A 66 -13.44 -14.26 1.65
N PHE A 67 -13.03 -13.32 2.50
CA PHE A 67 -12.59 -13.61 3.87
C PHE A 67 -13.72 -14.17 4.73
N TRP A 68 -14.92 -13.60 4.64
CA TRP A 68 -16.08 -14.08 5.39
C TRP A 68 -16.47 -15.52 5.01
N ARG A 69 -16.40 -15.86 3.72
CA ARG A 69 -16.73 -17.21 3.23
C ARG A 69 -15.65 -18.24 3.54
N LYS A 70 -14.37 -17.86 3.47
CA LYS A 70 -13.25 -18.81 3.59
C LYS A 70 -12.73 -18.96 5.01
N LYS A 71 -12.84 -17.92 5.84
CA LYS A 71 -12.45 -17.92 7.26
C LYS A 71 -11.03 -18.45 7.52
N ASP A 72 -10.13 -18.23 6.57
CA ASP A 72 -8.74 -18.65 6.67
C ASP A 72 -7.83 -17.42 6.70
N LEU A 73 -7.15 -17.23 7.83
CA LEU A 73 -6.24 -16.10 8.02
C LEU A 73 -5.07 -16.14 7.04
N LYS A 74 -4.66 -17.31 6.53
CA LYS A 74 -3.59 -17.41 5.52
C LYS A 74 -3.91 -16.59 4.27
N LEU A 75 -5.19 -16.35 3.98
CA LEU A 75 -5.63 -15.49 2.88
C LEU A 75 -5.28 -14.01 3.08
N VAL A 76 -5.10 -13.53 4.31
CA VAL A 76 -4.65 -12.16 4.59
C VAL A 76 -3.19 -11.99 4.16
N ALA A 77 -2.31 -12.93 4.57
CA ALA A 77 -0.92 -12.93 4.13
C ALA A 77 -0.81 -13.13 2.61
N PHE A 78 -1.69 -13.96 2.04
CA PHE A 78 -1.76 -14.15 0.59
C PHE A 78 -2.23 -12.90 -0.16
N TYR A 79 -3.22 -12.17 0.36
CA TYR A 79 -3.65 -10.88 -0.21
C TYR A 79 -2.49 -9.89 -0.25
N LEU A 80 -1.80 -9.70 0.88
CA LEU A 80 -0.64 -8.79 0.92
C LEU A 80 0.50 -9.27 0.01
N PHE A 81 0.69 -10.59 -0.14
CA PHE A 81 1.61 -11.14 -1.13
C PHE A 81 1.23 -10.72 -2.56
N MET A 82 -0.04 -10.90 -2.96
CA MET A 82 -0.50 -10.53 -4.29
C MET A 82 -0.40 -9.01 -4.51
N THR A 83 -0.79 -8.20 -3.53
CA THR A 83 -0.66 -6.74 -3.58
C THR A 83 0.79 -6.30 -3.78
N THR A 84 1.73 -6.88 -3.02
CA THR A 84 3.15 -6.56 -3.20
C THR A 84 3.69 -6.98 -4.55
N LEU A 85 3.28 -8.14 -5.06
CA LEU A 85 3.67 -8.57 -6.40
C LEU A 85 3.18 -7.59 -7.47
N ALA A 86 1.96 -7.08 -7.34
CA ALA A 86 1.42 -6.05 -8.22
C ALA A 86 2.19 -4.73 -8.10
N TYR A 87 2.50 -4.28 -6.88
CA TYR A 87 3.33 -3.09 -6.66
C TYR A 87 4.74 -3.22 -7.25
N MET A 88 5.38 -4.39 -7.17
CA MET A 88 6.71 -4.60 -7.74
C MET A 88 6.70 -4.52 -9.26
N LEU A 89 5.66 -5.04 -9.90
CA LEU A 89 5.48 -4.89 -11.34
C LEU A 89 5.28 -3.42 -11.71
N ASP A 90 4.42 -2.72 -10.98
CA ASP A 90 4.13 -1.30 -11.23
C ASP A 90 5.31 -0.37 -10.92
N PHE A 91 6.12 -0.70 -9.93
CA PHE A 91 7.38 -0.02 -9.68
C PHE A 91 8.25 0.01 -10.93
N VAL A 92 8.34 -1.12 -11.65
CA VAL A 92 9.08 -1.17 -12.92
C VAL A 92 8.33 -0.40 -14.00
N ILE A 93 7.10 -0.77 -14.34
CA ILE A 93 6.45 -0.25 -15.55
C ILE A 93 5.96 1.19 -15.41
N PHE A 94 5.40 1.57 -14.26
CA PHE A 94 4.84 2.90 -14.02
C PHE A 94 5.91 3.83 -13.45
N LEU A 95 6.52 3.47 -12.32
CA LEU A 95 7.40 4.41 -11.63
C LEU A 95 8.73 4.63 -12.36
N CYS A 96 9.38 3.57 -12.86
CA CYS A 96 10.64 3.71 -13.61
C CYS A 96 10.41 4.14 -15.06
N PHE A 97 9.43 3.54 -15.76
CA PHE A 97 9.28 3.71 -17.21
C PHE A 97 8.07 4.53 -17.67
N ARG A 98 7.23 5.03 -16.76
CA ARG A 98 6.05 5.87 -17.10
C ARG A 98 5.13 5.24 -18.16
N SER A 99 4.85 3.95 -18.02
CA SER A 99 4.07 3.17 -19.01
C SER A 99 2.69 3.74 -19.32
N TYR A 100 2.04 4.34 -18.32
CA TYR A 100 0.72 4.93 -18.40
C TYR A 100 0.54 6.00 -17.31
N GLU A 101 -0.57 6.72 -17.35
CA GLU A 101 -0.94 7.77 -16.38
C GLU A 101 -2.43 7.64 -16.01
N TYR A 102 -2.75 7.64 -14.70
CA TYR A 102 -4.12 7.77 -14.20
C TYR A 102 -4.45 9.21 -13.84
N TYR A 103 -5.70 9.64 -14.04
CA TYR A 103 -6.19 10.96 -13.64
C TYR A 103 -7.43 10.88 -12.75
N PRO A 104 -7.34 10.38 -11.51
CA PRO A 104 -8.42 10.49 -10.53
C PRO A 104 -8.83 11.96 -10.29
N ARG A 105 -7.85 12.87 -10.34
CA ARG A 105 -7.94 14.32 -10.10
C ARG A 105 -8.37 14.66 -8.67
N ILE A 106 -7.90 13.89 -7.70
CA ILE A 106 -8.12 14.09 -6.27
C ILE A 106 -7.02 14.99 -5.68
N TRP A 107 -5.77 14.80 -6.13
CA TRP A 107 -4.62 15.61 -5.67
C TRP A 107 -4.16 16.59 -6.75
N ASP A 108 -3.63 17.72 -6.29
CA ASP A 108 -3.08 18.76 -7.18
C ASP A 108 -1.69 18.39 -7.73
N ILE A 109 -0.91 17.61 -6.97
CA ILE A 109 0.41 17.12 -7.41
C ILE A 109 0.20 15.95 -8.39
N PRO A 110 0.56 16.09 -9.68
CA PRO A 110 0.23 15.09 -10.69
C PRO A 110 0.79 13.70 -10.38
N TRP A 111 1.99 13.62 -9.80
CA TRP A 111 2.60 12.35 -9.42
C TRP A 111 1.84 11.61 -8.32
N TYR A 112 1.32 12.32 -7.32
CA TYR A 112 0.54 11.70 -6.26
C TYR A 112 -0.85 11.30 -6.75
N ASP A 113 -1.46 12.11 -7.62
CA ASP A 113 -2.75 11.77 -8.25
C ASP A 113 -2.66 10.51 -9.12
N GLN A 114 -1.63 10.44 -9.97
CA GLN A 114 -1.35 9.24 -10.78
C GLN A 114 -1.03 8.03 -9.90
N ALA A 115 -0.16 8.22 -8.89
CA ALA A 115 0.21 7.16 -7.96
C ALA A 115 -0.98 6.64 -7.16
N PHE A 116 -1.99 7.46 -6.88
CA PHE A 116 -3.22 7.00 -6.24
C PHE A 116 -4.05 6.07 -7.14
N GLY A 117 -4.21 6.41 -8.41
CA GLY A 117 -4.89 5.51 -9.37
C GLY A 117 -4.18 4.15 -9.46
N THR A 118 -2.85 4.19 -9.54
CA THR A 118 -1.99 3.00 -9.46
C THR A 118 -2.19 2.24 -8.15
N TYR A 119 -2.16 2.94 -7.02
CA TYR A 119 -2.31 2.34 -5.69
C TYR A 119 -3.65 1.63 -5.53
N LEU A 120 -4.74 2.21 -6.03
CA LEU A 120 -6.03 1.54 -6.00
C LEU A 120 -6.06 0.28 -6.86
N SER A 121 -5.45 0.32 -8.05
CA SER A 121 -5.35 -0.84 -8.93
C SER A 121 -4.53 -1.99 -8.34
N GLN A 122 -3.33 -1.67 -7.87
CA GLN A 122 -2.36 -2.65 -7.39
C GLN A 122 -2.52 -3.00 -5.91
N GLY A 123 -3.24 -2.18 -5.16
CA GLY A 123 -3.64 -2.45 -3.78
C GLY A 123 -4.90 -3.29 -3.72
N PHE A 124 -5.93 -2.91 -4.48
CA PHE A 124 -7.28 -3.45 -4.34
C PHE A 124 -7.75 -4.19 -5.58
N TYR A 125 -7.78 -3.56 -6.76
CA TYR A 125 -8.56 -4.12 -7.88
C TYR A 125 -8.03 -5.48 -8.33
N VAL A 126 -6.78 -5.54 -8.80
CA VAL A 126 -6.19 -6.76 -9.38
C VAL A 126 -5.90 -7.81 -8.31
N PRO A 127 -5.27 -7.48 -7.15
CA PRO A 127 -4.99 -8.47 -6.11
C PRO A 127 -6.23 -9.09 -5.49
N VAL A 128 -7.31 -8.33 -5.28
CA VAL A 128 -8.55 -8.89 -4.69
C VAL A 128 -9.15 -9.94 -5.62
N VAL A 129 -9.21 -9.67 -6.92
CA VAL A 129 -9.71 -10.65 -7.89
C VAL A 129 -8.81 -11.88 -7.92
N ALA A 130 -7.49 -11.71 -7.82
CA ALA A 130 -6.56 -12.83 -7.72
C ALA A 130 -6.82 -13.69 -6.46
N VAL A 131 -7.05 -13.06 -5.31
CA VAL A 131 -7.40 -13.73 -4.05
C VAL A 131 -8.72 -14.46 -4.18
N PHE A 132 -9.74 -13.84 -4.77
CA PHE A 132 -11.04 -14.45 -5.02
C PHE A 132 -10.92 -15.70 -5.91
N ILE A 133 -10.27 -15.58 -7.07
CA ILE A 133 -10.03 -16.70 -7.99
C ILE A 133 -9.30 -17.85 -7.29
N ALA A 134 -8.22 -17.53 -6.57
CA ALA A 134 -7.38 -18.52 -5.91
C ALA A 134 -8.11 -19.22 -4.77
N ALA A 135 -8.80 -18.46 -3.91
CA ALA A 135 -9.50 -18.97 -2.73
C ALA A 135 -10.71 -19.83 -3.09
N PHE A 136 -11.42 -19.52 -4.18
CA PHE A 136 -12.54 -20.32 -4.70
C PHE A 136 -12.13 -21.35 -5.75
N HIS A 137 -10.83 -21.50 -6.02
CA HIS A 137 -10.29 -22.43 -7.01
C HIS A 137 -10.90 -22.29 -8.41
N LEU A 138 -11.25 -21.07 -8.81
CA LEU A 138 -11.90 -20.81 -10.10
C LEU A 138 -11.00 -21.24 -11.27
N GLY A 139 -11.61 -21.79 -12.32
CA GLY A 139 -10.93 -22.33 -13.50
C GLY A 139 -10.29 -21.26 -14.40
N PHE A 140 -9.61 -21.70 -15.46
CA PHE A 140 -8.93 -20.81 -16.42
C PHE A 140 -9.88 -19.84 -17.13
N ALA A 141 -11.11 -20.28 -17.43
CA ALA A 141 -12.13 -19.41 -18.02
C ALA A 141 -12.41 -18.16 -17.17
N TRP A 142 -12.44 -18.29 -15.84
CA TRP A 142 -12.64 -17.15 -14.93
C TRP A 142 -11.43 -16.21 -14.94
N MET A 143 -10.20 -16.74 -15.04
CA MET A 143 -9.00 -15.91 -15.15
C MET A 143 -9.06 -15.06 -16.42
N VAL A 144 -9.37 -15.67 -17.57
CA VAL A 144 -9.52 -14.95 -18.84
C VAL A 144 -10.66 -13.93 -18.76
N PHE A 145 -11.81 -14.31 -18.21
CA PHE A 145 -12.96 -13.41 -18.05
C PHE A 145 -12.58 -12.13 -17.27
N PHE A 146 -11.96 -12.28 -16.10
CA PHE A 146 -11.55 -11.13 -15.30
C PHE A 146 -10.43 -10.33 -15.95
N SER A 147 -9.49 -10.95 -16.66
CA SER A 147 -8.46 -10.23 -17.41
C SER A 147 -9.05 -9.40 -18.57
N VAL A 148 -10.03 -9.94 -19.29
CA VAL A 148 -10.78 -9.19 -20.32
C VAL A 148 -11.57 -8.04 -19.69
N MET A 149 -12.16 -8.26 -18.52
CA MET A 149 -12.85 -7.21 -17.76
C MET A 149 -11.89 -6.06 -17.40
N PHE A 150 -10.68 -6.35 -16.92
CA PHE A 150 -9.68 -5.32 -16.62
C PHE A 150 -9.22 -4.54 -17.86
N MET A 151 -8.97 -5.23 -18.98
CA MET A 151 -8.71 -4.57 -20.26
C MET A 151 -9.89 -3.69 -20.70
N GLY A 152 -11.13 -4.13 -20.47
CA GLY A 152 -12.33 -3.36 -20.74
C GLY A 152 -12.45 -2.10 -19.86
N ILE A 153 -12.12 -2.19 -18.57
CA ILE A 153 -12.05 -1.04 -17.65
C ILE A 153 -10.99 -0.05 -18.13
N GLU A 154 -9.85 -0.54 -18.60
CA GLU A 154 -8.78 0.29 -19.15
C GLU A 154 -9.27 1.07 -20.39
N TYR A 155 -9.90 0.39 -21.36
CA TYR A 155 -10.52 1.06 -22.51
C TYR A 155 -11.60 2.07 -22.11
N LEU A 156 -12.43 1.74 -21.11
CA LEU A 156 -13.41 2.67 -20.56
C LEU A 156 -12.73 3.92 -19.99
N PHE A 157 -11.65 3.76 -19.23
CA PHE A 157 -10.94 4.89 -18.64
C PHE A 157 -10.26 5.77 -19.69
N ILE A 158 -9.77 5.18 -20.80
CA ILE A 158 -9.29 5.94 -21.96
C ILE A 158 -10.42 6.75 -22.58
N ALA A 159 -11.58 6.12 -22.83
CA ALA A 159 -12.74 6.78 -23.42
C ALA A 159 -13.28 7.93 -22.55
N LEU A 160 -13.17 7.80 -21.23
CA LEU A 160 -13.53 8.83 -20.26
C LEU A 160 -12.46 9.93 -20.10
N GLY A 161 -11.28 9.78 -20.70
CA GLY A 161 -10.16 10.73 -20.57
C GLY A 161 -9.53 10.75 -19.17
N ILE A 162 -9.70 9.68 -18.39
CA ILE A 162 -9.16 9.53 -17.02
C ILE A 162 -7.97 8.57 -16.95
N TYR A 163 -7.53 8.07 -18.10
CA TYR A 163 -6.35 7.23 -18.25
C TYR A 163 -5.68 7.50 -19.59
N LYS A 164 -4.36 7.55 -19.60
CA LYS A 164 -3.55 7.75 -20.80
C LYS A 164 -2.49 6.67 -20.89
N LEU A 165 -2.39 6.07 -22.07
CA LEU A 165 -1.32 5.15 -22.42
C LEU A 165 -0.14 5.93 -22.97
N ASN A 166 1.06 5.63 -22.47
CA ASN A 166 2.29 6.12 -23.07
C ASN A 166 2.83 5.06 -24.04
N TRP A 167 3.53 4.05 -23.52
CA TRP A 167 3.99 2.90 -24.31
C TRP A 167 3.27 1.60 -23.96
N TRP A 168 2.46 1.61 -22.89
CA TRP A 168 1.67 0.45 -22.50
C TRP A 168 0.60 0.12 -23.56
N ASN A 169 0.38 -1.16 -23.80
CA ASN A 169 -0.69 -1.65 -24.67
C ASN A 169 -1.70 -2.44 -23.83
N PRO A 170 -3.03 -2.23 -23.98
CA PRO A 170 -4.04 -2.94 -23.19
C PRO A 170 -3.97 -4.48 -23.30
N VAL A 171 -3.41 -5.02 -24.38
CA VAL A 171 -3.14 -6.46 -24.51
C VAL A 171 -2.15 -6.95 -23.45
N TYR A 172 -1.21 -6.11 -23.00
CA TYR A 172 -0.31 -6.43 -21.89
C TYR A 172 -1.07 -6.57 -20.57
N THR A 173 -2.13 -5.80 -20.35
CA THR A 173 -3.02 -5.99 -19.18
C THR A 173 -3.71 -7.33 -19.26
N LEU A 174 -4.30 -7.68 -20.41
CA LEU A 174 -4.97 -8.98 -20.59
C LEU A 174 -4.03 -10.16 -20.29
N VAL A 175 -2.84 -10.17 -20.89
CA VAL A 175 -1.86 -11.26 -20.72
C VAL A 175 -1.25 -11.23 -19.31
N GLY A 176 -0.80 -10.06 -18.86
CA GLY A 176 -0.14 -9.87 -17.57
C GLY A 176 -1.04 -10.21 -16.39
N VAL A 177 -2.30 -9.75 -16.41
CA VAL A 177 -3.28 -10.07 -15.36
C VAL A 177 -3.63 -11.56 -15.38
N CYS A 178 -3.74 -12.19 -16.55
CA CYS A 178 -3.97 -13.64 -16.63
C CYS A 178 -2.82 -14.45 -16.03
N ILE A 179 -1.57 -14.05 -16.31
CA ILE A 179 -0.37 -14.64 -15.71
C ILE A 179 -0.36 -14.40 -14.19
N PHE A 180 -0.69 -13.18 -13.76
CA PHE A 180 -0.76 -12.82 -12.34
C PHE A 180 -1.77 -13.69 -11.57
N PHE A 181 -2.96 -13.95 -12.12
CA PHE A 181 -3.92 -14.86 -11.53
C PHE A 181 -3.43 -16.30 -11.48
N TYR A 182 -2.73 -16.75 -12.52
CA TYR A 182 -2.12 -18.07 -12.54
C TYR A 182 -1.05 -18.22 -11.44
N ILE A 183 -0.16 -17.23 -11.29
CA ILE A 183 0.83 -17.17 -10.20
C ILE A 183 0.11 -17.26 -8.85
N GLY A 184 -0.95 -16.48 -8.64
CA GLY A 184 -1.73 -16.53 -7.41
C GLY A 184 -2.30 -17.93 -7.11
N LYS A 185 -2.85 -18.62 -8.11
CA LYS A 185 -3.35 -20.01 -7.95
C LYS A 185 -2.25 -21.00 -7.58
N VAL A 186 -1.07 -20.86 -8.16
CA VAL A 186 0.08 -21.73 -7.84
C VAL A 186 0.60 -21.42 -6.45
N TRP A 187 0.75 -20.14 -6.12
CA TRP A 187 1.31 -19.69 -4.84
C TRP A 187 0.44 -20.08 -3.65
N ILE A 188 -0.89 -19.91 -3.75
CA ILE A 188 -1.79 -20.31 -2.65
C ILE A 188 -1.71 -21.82 -2.39
N LYS A 189 -1.53 -22.64 -3.43
CA LYS A 189 -1.35 -24.09 -3.25
C LYS A 189 -0.08 -24.40 -2.48
N TRP A 190 1.03 -23.74 -2.83
CA TRP A 190 2.30 -23.89 -2.12
C TRP A 190 2.21 -23.38 -0.67
N LEU A 191 1.46 -22.32 -0.43
CA LEU A 191 1.28 -21.74 0.90
C LEU A 191 0.40 -22.63 1.80
N MET A 192 -0.61 -23.29 1.22
CA MET A 192 -1.57 -24.13 1.94
C MET A 192 -1.06 -25.56 2.19
N GLN A 193 -0.20 -26.08 1.31
CA GLN A 193 0.48 -27.36 1.50
C GLN A 193 1.63 -27.21 2.52
N ALA A 194 2.44 -28.26 2.73
CA ALA A 194 3.65 -28.20 3.56
C ALA A 194 4.67 -27.21 2.96
N SER A 195 4.42 -25.92 3.22
CA SER A 195 5.06 -24.81 2.53
C SER A 195 6.56 -24.86 2.76
N SER A 196 7.32 -24.74 1.66
CA SER A 196 8.76 -24.68 1.74
C SER A 196 9.18 -23.45 2.55
N ARG A 197 10.38 -23.51 3.14
CA ARG A 197 10.95 -22.37 3.87
C ARG A 197 10.97 -21.10 3.00
N LEU A 198 11.28 -21.26 1.72
CA LEU A 198 11.35 -20.17 0.76
C LEU A 198 9.97 -19.52 0.52
N VAL A 199 8.92 -20.31 0.28
CA VAL A 199 7.56 -19.79 0.07
C VAL A 199 7.10 -18.96 1.28
N ARG A 200 7.40 -19.43 2.49
CA ARG A 200 7.08 -18.71 3.73
C ARG A 200 7.86 -17.42 3.89
N ILE A 201 9.17 -17.42 3.67
CA ILE A 201 10.01 -16.21 3.78
C ILE A 201 9.54 -15.16 2.76
N ILE A 202 9.34 -15.56 1.51
CA ILE A 202 8.86 -14.65 0.45
C ILE A 202 7.47 -14.11 0.82
N THR A 203 6.55 -14.97 1.28
CA THR A 203 5.21 -14.52 1.70
C THR A 203 5.30 -13.53 2.87
N LEU A 204 6.17 -13.76 3.86
CA LEU A 204 6.37 -12.83 4.98
C LEU A 204 6.99 -11.51 4.53
N GLN A 205 7.98 -11.53 3.64
CA GLN A 205 8.58 -10.33 3.07
C GLN A 205 7.53 -9.52 2.32
N CYS A 206 6.79 -10.16 1.41
CA CYS A 206 5.76 -9.47 0.65
C CYS A 206 4.63 -8.98 1.56
N ALA A 207 4.25 -9.72 2.61
CA ALA A 207 3.24 -9.27 3.54
C ALA A 207 3.71 -8.07 4.37
N SER A 208 4.97 -8.09 4.82
CA SER A 208 5.61 -6.97 5.52
C SER A 208 5.64 -5.71 4.65
N TYR A 209 6.10 -5.82 3.40
CA TYR A 209 6.12 -4.70 2.46
C TYR A 209 4.71 -4.18 2.20
N GLY A 210 3.77 -5.07 1.87
CA GLY A 210 2.40 -4.70 1.54
C GLY A 210 1.74 -3.94 2.67
N LEU A 211 1.92 -4.39 3.92
CA LEU A 211 1.39 -3.73 5.10
C LEU A 211 1.97 -2.31 5.28
N GLN A 212 3.30 -2.18 5.17
CA GLN A 212 3.97 -0.87 5.26
C GLN A 212 3.52 0.05 4.12
N ALA A 213 3.40 -0.44 2.90
CA ALA A 213 2.95 0.35 1.75
C ALA A 213 1.55 0.94 1.97
N HIS A 214 0.60 0.19 2.54
CA HIS A 214 -0.73 0.74 2.90
C HIS A 214 -0.65 1.78 4.02
N PHE A 215 0.25 1.59 4.99
CA PHE A 215 0.48 2.55 6.07
C PHE A 215 0.96 3.91 5.52
N PHE A 216 1.75 3.87 4.44
CA PHE A 216 2.35 5.06 3.84
C PHE A 216 1.59 5.68 2.67
N ALA A 217 0.76 4.92 1.96
CA ALA A 217 0.10 5.38 0.75
C ALA A 217 -0.63 6.71 0.97
N VAL A 218 -1.45 6.77 2.03
CA VAL A 218 -2.22 7.98 2.34
C VAL A 218 -1.32 9.14 2.81
N PRO A 219 -0.48 9.00 3.86
CA PRO A 219 0.40 10.08 4.29
C PRO A 219 1.29 10.67 3.20
N LEU A 220 1.82 9.83 2.31
CA LEU A 220 2.70 10.27 1.23
C LEU A 220 1.93 11.08 0.17
N MET A 221 0.72 10.65 -0.19
CA MET A 221 -0.11 11.36 -1.17
C MET A 221 -0.57 12.72 -0.65
N PHE A 222 -0.74 12.87 0.66
CA PHE A 222 -1.01 14.16 1.32
C PHE A 222 0.24 15.00 1.55
N ASP A 223 1.40 14.60 1.01
CA ASP A 223 2.67 15.31 1.13
C ASP A 223 3.09 15.58 2.59
N LEU A 224 2.67 14.70 3.52
CA LEU A 224 2.93 14.90 4.96
C LEU A 224 4.42 14.77 5.31
N PHE A 225 5.20 14.16 4.43
CA PHE A 225 6.64 14.09 4.48
C PHE A 225 7.21 13.79 3.09
N ARG A 226 8.47 14.16 2.86
CA ARG A 226 9.25 13.75 1.68
C ARG A 226 10.57 13.16 2.10
N ILE A 227 10.96 12.10 1.41
CA ILE A 227 12.18 11.32 1.65
C ILE A 227 12.83 11.10 0.30
N THR A 228 13.94 11.77 0.02
CA THR A 228 14.55 11.80 -1.33
C THR A 228 16.01 11.33 -1.29
N CYS A 229 16.44 10.73 -2.39
CA CYS A 229 17.82 10.30 -2.63
C CYS A 229 18.40 10.86 -3.95
N GLY A 230 17.62 11.62 -4.72
CA GLY A 230 18.08 12.27 -5.95
C GLY A 230 18.16 11.34 -7.17
N PHE A 231 17.39 10.25 -7.19
CA PHE A 231 17.25 9.38 -8.37
C PHE A 231 16.48 10.06 -9.50
N PHE A 232 15.53 10.94 -9.16
CA PHE A 232 14.72 11.69 -10.13
C PHE A 232 14.72 13.18 -9.85
N SER A 233 14.57 13.96 -10.93
CA SER A 233 14.43 15.42 -10.84
C SER A 233 13.08 15.86 -10.27
N GLU A 234 12.02 15.05 -10.41
CA GLU A 234 10.72 15.35 -9.82
C GLU A 234 10.64 14.89 -8.35
N PRO A 235 10.48 15.79 -7.36
CA PRO A 235 10.58 15.44 -5.94
C PRO A 235 9.57 14.39 -5.46
N ALA A 236 8.33 14.44 -5.96
CA ALA A 236 7.29 13.47 -5.62
C ALA A 236 7.61 12.06 -6.13
N ARG A 237 8.12 11.96 -7.37
CA ARG A 237 8.56 10.69 -7.97
C ARG A 237 9.78 10.12 -7.24
N ASP A 238 10.75 10.99 -6.93
CA ASP A 238 11.94 10.60 -6.18
C ASP A 238 11.57 10.09 -4.79
N SER A 239 10.60 10.74 -4.13
CA SER A 239 10.10 10.31 -2.84
C SER A 239 9.43 8.94 -2.87
N LEU A 240 8.56 8.71 -3.86
CA LEU A 240 7.94 7.40 -4.09
C LEU A 240 8.99 6.31 -4.33
N PHE A 241 9.97 6.59 -5.20
CA PHE A 241 11.01 5.62 -5.55
C PHE A 241 11.89 5.28 -4.36
N THR A 242 12.35 6.30 -3.63
CA THR A 242 13.20 6.16 -2.46
C THR A 242 12.48 5.37 -1.36
N LEU A 243 11.21 5.71 -1.09
CA LEU A 243 10.42 5.00 -0.10
C LEU A 243 10.25 3.52 -0.47
N ILE A 244 9.94 3.20 -1.73
CA ILE A 244 9.80 1.79 -2.17
C ILE A 244 11.08 1.00 -1.92
N LEU A 245 12.26 1.57 -2.22
CA LEU A 245 13.54 0.90 -1.95
C LEU A 245 13.77 0.66 -0.45
N ILE A 246 13.48 1.65 0.39
CA ILE A 246 13.61 1.54 1.85
C ILE A 246 12.67 0.44 2.37
N LEU A 247 11.38 0.49 2.02
CA LEU A 247 10.40 -0.50 2.47
C LEU A 247 10.75 -1.92 1.97
N GLN A 248 11.31 -2.03 0.77
CA GLN A 248 11.75 -3.33 0.23
C GLN A 248 12.91 -3.92 1.02
N ALA A 249 13.92 -3.10 1.37
CA ALA A 249 15.04 -3.54 2.20
C ALA A 249 14.59 -3.91 3.63
N GLN A 250 13.77 -3.07 4.24
CA GLN A 250 13.25 -3.27 5.60
C GLN A 250 12.38 -4.52 5.70
N SER A 251 11.46 -4.71 4.76
CA SER A 251 10.57 -5.87 4.73
C SER A 251 11.32 -7.19 4.62
N LEU A 252 12.43 -7.24 3.89
CA LEU A 252 13.30 -8.41 3.82
C LEU A 252 13.96 -8.72 5.17
N ILE A 253 14.55 -7.72 5.83
CA ILE A 253 15.17 -7.87 7.15
C ILE A 253 14.14 -8.38 8.17
N ILE A 254 12.97 -7.74 8.22
CA ILE A 254 11.87 -8.12 9.12
C ILE A 254 11.43 -9.56 8.86
N ALA A 255 11.24 -9.94 7.59
CA ALA A 255 10.80 -11.29 7.23
C ALA A 255 11.80 -12.36 7.69
N VAL A 256 13.10 -12.13 7.49
CA VAL A 256 14.16 -13.05 7.91
C VAL A 256 14.15 -13.21 9.44
N VAL A 257 14.15 -12.11 10.20
CA VAL A 257 14.19 -12.17 11.67
C VAL A 257 12.93 -12.84 12.22
N CYS A 258 11.74 -12.48 11.70
CA CYS A 258 10.49 -13.11 12.11
C CYS A 258 10.43 -14.59 11.74
N PHE A 259 10.98 -14.99 10.59
CA PHE A 259 10.99 -16.38 10.12
C PHE A 259 11.75 -17.29 11.08
N TYR A 260 12.97 -16.89 11.49
CA TYR A 260 13.83 -17.67 12.39
C TYR A 260 13.39 -17.64 13.87
N ARG A 261 12.34 -16.87 14.21
CA ARG A 261 11.76 -16.81 15.57
C ARG A 261 12.79 -16.49 16.65
N PHE A 262 13.61 -15.47 16.40
CA PHE A 262 14.53 -14.96 17.39
C PHE A 262 13.80 -14.54 18.68
N HIS A 263 14.57 -14.46 19.77
CA HIS A 263 14.08 -14.01 21.07
C HIS A 263 13.39 -12.65 20.95
N TRP A 264 12.34 -12.40 21.75
CA TRP A 264 11.51 -11.19 21.65
C TRP A 264 12.32 -9.89 21.77
N ALA A 265 13.42 -9.91 22.54
CA ALA A 265 14.34 -8.78 22.68
C ALA A 265 15.01 -8.41 21.34
N ILE A 266 15.37 -9.40 20.52
CA ILE A 266 15.92 -9.18 19.18
C ILE A 266 14.83 -8.64 18.26
N LEU A 267 13.62 -9.20 18.32
CA LEU A 267 12.50 -8.70 17.51
C LEU A 267 12.18 -7.23 17.83
N ALA A 268 12.20 -6.86 19.11
CA ALA A 268 11.96 -5.49 19.56
C ALA A 268 13.09 -4.52 19.18
N SER A 269 14.33 -5.01 19.02
CA SER A 269 15.45 -4.16 18.60
C SER A 269 15.47 -3.87 17.10
N ILE A 270 14.85 -4.70 16.26
CA ILE A 270 14.87 -4.50 14.79
C ILE A 270 14.31 -3.13 14.37
N PRO A 271 13.11 -2.69 14.79
CA PRO A 271 12.62 -1.36 14.41
C PRO A 271 13.57 -0.22 14.83
N LEU A 272 14.22 -0.35 15.99
CA LEU A 272 15.19 0.65 16.48
C LEU A 272 16.47 0.65 15.64
N LEU A 273 16.95 -0.53 15.22
CA LEU A 273 18.12 -0.65 14.36
C LEU A 273 17.85 -0.10 12.95
N LEU A 274 16.66 -0.36 12.39
CA LEU A 274 16.24 0.21 11.12
C LEU A 274 16.14 1.73 11.19
N PHE A 275 15.54 2.26 12.26
CA PHE A 275 15.49 3.70 12.53
C PHE A 275 16.87 4.33 12.68
N GLY A 276 17.78 3.69 13.40
CA GLY A 276 19.19 4.12 13.48
C GLY A 276 19.89 4.12 12.12
N GLY A 277 19.58 3.14 11.26
CA GLY A 277 20.06 3.09 9.88
C GLY A 277 19.56 4.27 9.04
N GLU A 278 18.30 4.65 9.17
CA GLU A 278 17.74 5.84 8.50
C GLU A 278 18.44 7.12 8.96
N LEU A 279 18.64 7.30 10.28
CA LEU A 279 19.39 8.43 10.83
C LEU A 279 20.83 8.48 10.31
N LEU A 280 21.48 7.32 10.16
CA LEU A 280 22.82 7.24 9.57
C LEU A 280 22.81 7.67 8.10
N LEU A 281 21.83 7.23 7.30
CA LEU A 281 21.72 7.65 5.89
C LEU A 281 21.49 9.16 5.76
N ILE A 282 20.75 9.77 6.68
CA ILE A 282 20.58 11.23 6.75
C ILE A 282 21.89 11.92 7.11
N HIS A 283 22.60 11.40 8.12
CA HIS A 283 23.89 11.96 8.53
C HIS A 283 24.92 11.91 7.40
N LEU A 284 24.89 10.86 6.59
CA LEU A 284 25.74 10.70 5.40
C LEU A 284 25.26 11.51 4.19
N SER A 285 24.20 12.31 4.32
CA SER A 285 23.58 13.09 3.22
C SER A 285 23.15 12.23 2.02
N ILE A 286 22.87 10.95 2.26
CA ILE A 286 22.29 10.04 1.24
C ILE A 286 20.79 10.22 1.22
N LEU A 287 20.17 10.28 2.40
CA LEU A 287 18.73 10.43 2.58
C LEU A 287 18.38 11.86 3.00
N HIS A 288 17.56 12.54 2.23
CA HIS A 288 17.10 13.89 2.53
C HIS A 288 15.65 13.86 3.01
N LEU A 289 15.39 14.46 4.17
CA LEU A 289 14.07 14.57 4.77
C LEU A 289 13.63 16.02 4.88
N GLU A 290 12.45 16.32 4.33
CA GLU A 290 11.85 17.64 4.53
C GLU A 290 11.27 17.78 5.94
N HIS A 291 10.70 16.71 6.50
CA HIS A 291 10.03 16.72 7.80
C HIS A 291 10.30 15.43 8.60
N PHE A 292 10.72 15.56 9.86
CA PHE A 292 11.00 14.42 10.76
C PHE A 292 9.82 13.46 10.97
N ARG A 293 8.58 13.88 10.67
CA ARG A 293 7.38 13.06 10.79
C ARG A 293 7.46 11.76 9.99
N GLY A 294 8.11 11.78 8.82
CA GLY A 294 8.31 10.57 8.01
C GLY A 294 9.07 9.46 8.74
N LEU A 295 10.06 9.83 9.56
CA LEU A 295 10.84 8.86 10.35
C LEU A 295 10.03 8.21 11.46
N TYR A 296 9.19 8.98 12.16
CA TYR A 296 8.30 8.40 13.18
C TYR A 296 7.26 7.46 12.56
N MET A 297 6.78 7.78 11.36
CA MET A 297 5.90 6.88 10.60
C MET A 297 6.62 5.60 10.16
N LEU A 298 7.90 5.68 9.74
CA LEU A 298 8.74 4.50 9.43
C LEU A 298 8.94 3.61 10.63
N LEU A 299 9.27 4.19 11.78
CA LEU A 299 9.38 3.45 13.02
C LEU A 299 8.06 2.74 13.37
N ALA A 300 6.93 3.45 13.31
CA ALA A 300 5.62 2.88 13.59
C ALA A 300 5.25 1.75 12.61
N ALA A 301 5.45 1.96 11.30
CA ALA A 301 5.21 0.95 10.27
C ALA A 301 6.07 -0.30 10.48
N ASN A 302 7.34 -0.13 10.84
CA ASN A 302 8.27 -1.22 11.16
C ASN A 302 7.82 -2.02 12.39
N ILE A 303 7.35 -1.36 13.45
CA ILE A 303 6.80 -2.04 14.64
C ILE A 303 5.58 -2.88 14.26
N VAL A 304 4.63 -2.30 13.51
CA VAL A 304 3.42 -3.01 13.06
C VAL A 304 3.80 -4.20 12.18
N ALA A 305 4.75 -4.03 11.27
CA ALA A 305 5.23 -5.08 10.37
C ALA A 305 5.91 -6.24 11.13
N VAL A 306 6.73 -5.96 12.16
CA VAL A 306 7.34 -7.00 13.00
C VAL A 306 6.28 -7.79 13.75
N VAL A 307 5.33 -7.12 14.39
CA VAL A 307 4.23 -7.77 15.12
C VAL A 307 3.41 -8.65 14.18
N PHE A 308 3.03 -8.11 13.02
CA PHE A 308 2.28 -8.82 11.99
C PHE A 308 3.05 -10.06 11.51
N CYS A 309 4.31 -9.90 11.09
CA CYS A 309 5.11 -11.00 10.56
C CYS A 309 5.38 -12.08 11.59
N TYR A 310 5.61 -11.71 12.85
CA TYR A 310 5.78 -12.66 13.93
C TYR A 310 4.51 -13.51 14.13
N TYR A 311 3.34 -12.88 14.17
CA TYR A 311 2.05 -13.55 14.30
C TYR A 311 1.76 -14.46 13.11
N PHE A 312 1.90 -13.95 11.87
CA PHE A 312 1.62 -14.72 10.66
C PHE A 312 2.64 -15.83 10.42
N ASN A 313 3.90 -15.69 10.85
CA ASN A 313 4.85 -16.80 10.77
C ASN A 313 4.41 -18.02 11.62
N ARG A 314 3.66 -17.81 12.70
CA ARG A 314 3.06 -18.91 13.48
C ARG A 314 1.91 -19.55 12.72
N ILE A 315 0.98 -18.75 12.20
CA ILE A 315 -0.16 -19.24 11.40
C ILE A 315 0.30 -20.02 10.17
N LEU A 316 1.28 -19.49 9.44
CA LEU A 316 1.79 -20.10 8.22
C LEU A 316 2.59 -21.39 8.49
N SER A 317 3.18 -21.52 9.69
CA SER A 317 3.85 -22.76 10.09
C SER A 317 2.89 -23.87 10.53
N ASP A 318 1.66 -23.49 10.91
CA ASP A 318 0.66 -24.42 11.42
C ASP A 318 -0.01 -25.09 10.21
N VAL A 319 0.58 -26.21 9.80
CA VAL A 319 -0.03 -27.11 8.82
C VAL A 319 -0.96 -28.02 9.61
N ARG A 320 -2.24 -27.63 9.73
CA ARG A 320 -3.28 -28.58 10.15
C ARG A 320 -3.25 -29.74 9.15
N LYS A 321 -2.80 -30.90 9.62
CA LYS A 321 -2.85 -32.16 8.87
C LYS A 321 -4.29 -32.61 8.69
#